data_AF-A0A9W6RDP6-F1
#
_entry.id   AF-A0A9W6RDP6-F1
#
_cell.length_a   1.000
_cell.length_b   1.000
_cell.length_c   1.000
_cell.angle_alpha   90.00
_cell.angle_beta   90.00
_cell.angle_gamma   90.00
#
_symmetry.space_group_name_H-M   'P 1'
#
loop_
_entity.id
_entity.type
_entity.pdbx_description
1 polymer ?
#
loop_
_entity_poly.entity_id
_entity_poly.type
_entity_poly.pdbx_seq_one_letter_code
_entity_poly.pdbx_strand_id
1 'polypeptide(L)'
;MSGIELQQVSKRFGETLIVDAIDLTIEDGSFTVLLGPSGCGKTTTLNMISGLEEVSAGKILFDGREIQHLPPHKRDVAMVFQSYALYPNRTVRENIAFALKLRKMPADEIQHRVQEAAELLNIKELLGRKPRQLSGGQQQRVALARAIVRRPNVFLLDEPLSNLDAKLRADMRIGLRELQKELGGTFVYVTHDQSEAMSMADQVVVMNGGIVQQDAPPLDLYRRPANRFVAGFVGTPTMNLVTGSLGDDGLFAGDGWSVPTGWSGPSHENVTLGVRPEDVTLSPGTGETSGRVRMVERLGIEAIVVTAFPFGDIVARTDPDTDFDTGADVTMGIRAGKAHLFDSGSGDALPRTEMAKEGRHV
;
A
#
# COMPACT_ATOMS: atom_id res chain seq x y z
N MET A 1 -21.54 -10.31 9.05
CA MET A 1 -21.19 -8.92 8.69
C MET A 1 -20.35 -8.45 9.84
N SER A 2 -19.05 -8.23 9.62
CA SER A 2 -18.04 -7.76 10.57
C SER A 2 -17.22 -6.61 10.00
N GLY A 3 -17.72 -5.38 10.18
CA GLY A 3 -16.92 -4.16 9.99
C GLY A 3 -15.97 -3.96 11.17
N ILE A 4 -14.77 -3.41 10.92
CA ILE A 4 -13.78 -3.10 11.97
C ILE A 4 -13.65 -1.58 12.10
N GLU A 5 -13.81 -1.08 13.31
CA GLU A 5 -13.59 0.34 13.64
C GLU A 5 -12.50 0.46 14.70
N LEU A 6 -11.51 1.33 14.43
CA LEU A 6 -10.54 1.81 15.40
C LEU A 6 -10.97 3.24 15.75
N GLN A 7 -11.19 3.50 17.04
CA GLN A 7 -11.56 4.82 17.55
C GLN A 7 -10.45 5.31 18.49
N GLN A 8 -9.70 6.31 18.04
CA GLN A 8 -8.60 6.94 18.78
C GLN A 8 -7.62 5.92 19.37
N VAL A 9 -7.30 4.88 18.60
CA VAL A 9 -6.48 3.75 19.08
C VAL A 9 -5.01 4.15 19.16
N SER A 10 -4.41 3.98 20.34
CA SER A 10 -2.99 4.25 20.57
C SER A 10 -2.28 3.05 21.20
N LYS A 11 -0.99 2.93 20.91
CA LYS A 11 -0.09 1.94 21.53
C LYS A 11 1.19 2.60 22.02
N ARG A 12 1.49 2.41 23.30
CA ARG A 12 2.76 2.74 23.94
C ARG A 12 3.45 1.50 24.48
N PHE A 13 4.76 1.44 24.37
CA PHE A 13 5.62 0.51 25.10
C PHE A 13 6.51 1.31 26.05
N GLY A 14 6.13 1.34 27.33
CA GLY A 14 6.71 2.29 28.28
C GLY A 14 6.41 3.72 27.82
N GLU A 15 7.45 4.53 27.63
CA GLU A 15 7.33 5.93 27.19
C GLU A 15 7.21 6.07 25.66
N THR A 16 7.62 5.04 24.90
CA THR A 16 7.66 5.09 23.43
C THR A 16 6.27 4.90 22.83
N LEU A 17 5.78 5.91 22.12
CA LEU A 17 4.54 5.87 21.35
C LEU A 17 4.80 5.27 19.96
N ILE A 18 4.11 4.19 19.63
CA ILE A 18 4.26 3.47 18.34
C ILE A 18 3.07 3.70 17.42
N VAL A 19 1.87 3.80 17.99
CA VAL A 19 0.63 4.10 17.27
C VAL A 19 -0.04 5.24 18.01
N ASP A 20 -0.41 6.30 17.28
CA ASP A 20 -0.94 7.53 17.86
C ASP A 20 -2.35 7.81 17.32
N ALA A 21 -3.34 7.58 18.19
CA ALA A 21 -4.74 7.99 18.03
C ALA A 21 -5.34 7.69 16.65
N ILE A 22 -5.20 6.45 16.17
CA ILE A 22 -5.76 6.04 14.88
C ILE A 22 -7.28 6.00 14.96
N ASP A 23 -7.92 6.78 14.08
CA ASP A 23 -9.29 6.55 13.62
C ASP A 23 -9.25 5.87 12.26
N LEU A 24 -9.92 4.72 12.15
CA LEU A 24 -9.99 3.97 10.91
C LEU A 24 -11.27 3.13 10.87
N THR A 25 -11.95 3.16 9.74
CA THR A 25 -13.06 2.23 9.44
C THR A 25 -12.64 1.31 8.30
N ILE A 26 -12.86 0.01 8.51
CA ILE A 26 -12.62 -1.05 7.54
C ILE A 26 -13.97 -1.71 7.26
N GLU A 27 -14.40 -1.63 6.00
CA GLU A 27 -15.71 -2.12 5.58
C GLU A 27 -15.78 -3.66 5.62
N ASP A 28 -16.97 -4.19 5.91
CA ASP A 28 -17.23 -5.63 5.88
C ASP A 28 -16.96 -6.21 4.48
N GLY A 29 -16.26 -7.34 4.42
CA GLY A 29 -15.95 -7.98 3.14
C GLY A 29 -15.01 -7.18 2.24
N SER A 30 -14.33 -6.16 2.76
CA SER A 30 -13.31 -5.40 2.02
C SER A 30 -11.92 -6.02 2.15
N PHE A 31 -11.03 -5.64 1.23
CA PHE A 31 -9.60 -5.92 1.31
C PHE A 31 -8.85 -4.61 1.62
N THR A 32 -8.55 -4.36 2.90
CA THR A 32 -7.81 -3.19 3.35
C THR A 32 -6.33 -3.48 3.48
N VAL A 33 -5.48 -2.63 2.91
CA VAL A 33 -4.02 -2.73 3.02
C VAL A 33 -3.47 -1.63 3.91
N LEU A 34 -2.75 -1.99 4.97
CA LEU A 34 -1.92 -1.07 5.73
C LEU A 34 -0.56 -0.96 5.04
N LEU A 35 -0.21 0.24 4.58
CA LEU A 35 0.98 0.52 3.78
C LEU A 35 1.82 1.61 4.47
N GLY A 36 3.14 1.50 4.44
CA GLY A 36 4.02 2.52 4.99
C GLY A 36 5.44 2.01 5.27
N PRO A 37 6.36 2.90 5.70
CA PRO A 37 7.73 2.54 6.00
C PRO A 37 7.87 1.49 7.12
N SER A 38 9.04 0.85 7.22
CA SER A 38 9.37 0.00 8.35
C SER A 38 9.26 0.77 9.66
N GLY A 39 8.66 0.15 10.68
CA GLY A 39 8.51 0.76 12.01
C GLY A 39 7.37 1.77 12.17
N CYS A 40 6.55 2.05 11.14
CA CYS A 40 5.44 3.02 11.26
C CYS A 40 4.20 2.53 12.01
N GLY A 41 4.22 1.32 12.60
CA GLY A 41 3.15 0.81 13.45
C GLY A 41 2.17 -0.17 12.81
N LYS A 42 2.30 -0.53 11.52
CA LYS A 42 1.37 -1.43 10.79
C LYS A 42 1.12 -2.77 11.48
N THR A 43 2.18 -3.54 11.74
CA THR A 43 2.10 -4.84 12.42
C THR A 43 1.59 -4.69 13.85
N THR A 44 1.94 -3.59 14.53
CA THR A 44 1.43 -3.27 15.87
C THR A 44 -0.08 -3.05 15.85
N THR A 45 -0.60 -2.28 14.88
CA THR A 45 -2.03 -2.09 14.65
C THR A 45 -2.74 -3.42 14.39
N LEU A 46 -2.17 -4.24 13.49
CA LEU A 46 -2.72 -5.56 13.18
C LEU A 46 -2.73 -6.51 14.40
N ASN A 47 -1.70 -6.45 15.25
CA ASN A 47 -1.62 -7.21 16.50
C ASN A 47 -2.62 -6.72 17.57
N MET A 48 -2.91 -5.42 17.61
CA MET A 48 -3.97 -4.89 18.47
C MET A 48 -5.35 -5.36 18.03
N ILE A 49 -5.61 -5.42 16.72
CA ILE A 49 -6.85 -6.00 16.17
C ILE A 49 -6.95 -7.49 16.54
N SER A 50 -5.87 -8.25 16.35
CA SER A 50 -5.83 -9.69 16.66
C SER A 50 -5.92 -10.02 18.15
N GLY A 51 -5.59 -9.06 19.00
CA GLY A 51 -5.52 -9.19 20.46
C GLY A 51 -4.20 -9.77 20.97
N LEU A 52 -3.20 -9.93 20.11
CA LEU A 52 -1.84 -10.29 20.52
C LEU A 52 -1.13 -9.15 21.23
N GLU A 53 -1.57 -7.92 20.97
CA GLU A 53 -1.13 -6.72 21.68
C GLU A 53 -2.32 -6.04 22.35
N GLU A 54 -2.12 -5.56 23.58
CA GLU A 54 -3.09 -4.74 24.28
C GLU A 54 -3.11 -3.31 23.73
N VAL A 55 -4.29 -2.70 23.70
CA VAL A 55 -4.50 -1.30 23.33
C VAL A 55 -4.18 -0.41 24.53
N SER A 56 -3.38 0.64 24.35
CA SER A 56 -3.03 1.56 25.44
C SER A 56 -4.12 2.61 25.68
N ALA A 57 -4.76 3.09 24.63
CA ALA A 57 -5.89 4.03 24.68
C ALA A 57 -6.78 3.86 23.45
N GLY A 58 -8.03 4.31 23.53
CA GLY A 58 -9.02 4.15 22.47
C GLY A 58 -9.73 2.80 22.51
N LYS A 59 -10.46 2.48 21.43
CA LYS A 59 -11.33 1.30 21.35
C LYS A 59 -11.24 0.64 19.98
N ILE A 60 -11.38 -0.68 19.96
CA ILE A 60 -11.53 -1.46 18.73
C ILE A 60 -12.90 -2.10 18.77
N LEU A 61 -13.71 -1.86 17.73
CA LEU A 61 -15.06 -2.37 17.62
C LEU A 61 -15.16 -3.30 16.41
N PHE A 62 -15.79 -4.46 16.62
CA PHE A 62 -16.28 -5.32 15.54
C PHE A 62 -17.80 -5.23 15.55
N ASP A 63 -18.41 -4.73 14.47
CA ASP A 63 -19.86 -4.48 14.38
C ASP A 63 -20.43 -3.65 15.53
N GLY A 64 -19.72 -2.57 15.90
CA GLY A 64 -20.10 -1.71 17.02
C GLY A 64 -19.92 -2.36 18.40
N ARG A 65 -19.42 -3.59 18.51
CA ARG A 65 -19.08 -4.22 19.78
C ARG A 65 -17.60 -4.03 20.10
N GLU A 66 -17.31 -3.42 21.25
CA GLU A 66 -15.94 -3.34 21.76
C GLU A 66 -15.33 -4.73 21.99
N ILE A 67 -14.13 -4.96 21.45
CA ILE A 67 -13.44 -6.26 21.51
C ILE A 67 -12.12 -6.22 22.29
N GLN A 68 -11.61 -5.06 22.69
CA GLN A 68 -10.24 -4.97 23.23
C GLN A 68 -10.01 -5.80 24.51
N HIS A 69 -11.06 -6.06 25.30
CA HIS A 69 -11.02 -6.89 26.50
C HIS A 69 -11.09 -8.40 26.21
N LEU A 70 -11.43 -8.79 24.97
CA LEU A 70 -11.52 -10.20 24.60
C LEU A 70 -10.12 -10.75 24.31
N PRO A 71 -9.80 -11.98 24.78
CA PRO A 71 -8.58 -12.65 24.39
C PRO A 71 -8.63 -13.04 22.90
N PRO A 72 -7.48 -13.22 22.21
CA PRO A 72 -7.41 -13.50 20.77
C PRO A 72 -8.36 -14.59 20.27
N HIS A 73 -8.47 -15.69 21.01
CA HIS A 73 -9.29 -16.84 20.63
C HIS A 73 -10.81 -16.56 20.63
N LYS A 74 -11.26 -15.45 21.23
CA LYS A 74 -12.66 -14.99 21.28
C LYS A 74 -12.98 -13.86 20.30
N ARG A 75 -12.00 -13.34 19.55
CA ARG A 75 -12.20 -12.22 18.61
C ARG A 75 -12.65 -12.64 17.21
N ASP A 76 -12.83 -13.93 16.97
CA ASP A 76 -13.18 -14.49 15.66
C ASP A 76 -12.30 -14.04 14.47
N VAL A 77 -11.01 -13.86 14.76
CA VAL A 77 -9.99 -13.55 13.75
C VAL A 77 -9.16 -14.79 13.39
N ALA A 78 -8.60 -14.82 12.18
CA ALA A 78 -7.43 -15.62 11.87
C ALA A 78 -6.27 -14.75 11.42
N MET A 79 -5.08 -15.07 11.93
CA MET A 79 -3.86 -14.34 11.63
C MET A 79 -2.86 -15.22 10.87
N VAL A 80 -2.25 -14.65 9.83
CA VAL A 80 -1.15 -15.23 9.06
C VAL A 80 0.08 -14.38 9.29
N PHE A 81 1.10 -14.98 9.90
CA PHE A 81 2.35 -14.31 10.24
C PHE A 81 3.34 -14.33 9.07
N GLN A 82 4.24 -13.35 9.03
CA GLN A 82 5.32 -13.23 8.05
C GLN A 82 6.20 -14.50 7.96
N SER A 83 6.48 -15.14 9.09
CA SER A 83 7.30 -16.36 9.16
C SER A 83 6.52 -17.66 8.91
N TYR A 84 5.25 -17.56 8.48
CA TYR A 84 4.26 -18.65 8.33
C TYR A 84 3.87 -19.36 9.62
N ALA A 85 4.76 -19.41 10.61
CA ALA A 85 4.60 -20.03 11.93
C ALA A 85 4.08 -21.47 11.86
N LEU A 86 4.51 -22.26 10.86
CA LEU A 86 4.10 -23.67 10.71
C LEU A 86 4.80 -24.57 11.73
N TYR A 87 4.11 -25.59 12.23
CA TYR A 87 4.72 -26.59 13.11
C TYR A 87 5.61 -27.53 12.27
N PRO A 88 6.94 -27.51 12.44
CA PRO A 88 7.88 -28.18 11.54
C PRO A 88 7.78 -29.71 11.60
N ASN A 89 7.36 -30.24 12.74
CA ASN A 89 7.29 -31.69 12.99
C ASN A 89 5.96 -32.33 12.57
N ARG A 90 4.96 -31.52 12.22
CA ARG A 90 3.62 -31.94 11.78
C ARG A 90 3.53 -31.91 10.26
N THR A 91 2.73 -32.79 9.69
CA THR A 91 2.36 -32.75 8.27
C THR A 91 1.51 -31.52 7.94
N VAL A 92 1.32 -31.23 6.65
CA VAL A 92 0.41 -30.17 6.19
C VAL A 92 -1.01 -30.41 6.71
N ARG A 93 -1.53 -31.64 6.57
CA ARG A 93 -2.85 -32.03 7.09
C ARG A 93 -2.97 -31.73 8.59
N GLU A 94 -1.96 -32.08 9.36
CA GLU A 94 -1.94 -31.85 10.82
C GLU A 94 -1.81 -30.37 11.19
N ASN A 95 -1.06 -29.59 10.41
CA ASN A 95 -0.96 -28.14 10.59
C ASN A 95 -2.32 -27.47 10.41
N ILE A 96 -3.06 -27.82 9.34
CA ILE A 96 -4.37 -27.27 9.03
C ILE A 96 -5.41 -27.74 10.09
N ALA A 97 -5.43 -29.02 10.43
CA ALA A 97 -6.41 -29.60 11.35
C ALA A 97 -6.25 -29.15 12.82
N PHE A 98 -5.08 -28.62 13.21
CA PHE A 98 -4.72 -28.41 14.61
C PHE A 98 -5.73 -27.55 15.39
N ALA A 99 -6.12 -26.40 14.82
CA ALA A 99 -7.04 -25.48 15.49
C ALA A 99 -8.46 -26.06 15.66
N LEU A 100 -8.90 -26.90 14.70
CA LEU A 100 -10.19 -27.58 14.79
C LEU A 100 -10.18 -28.68 15.86
N LYS A 101 -9.07 -29.42 15.98
CA LYS A 101 -8.89 -30.44 17.03
C LYS A 101 -8.91 -29.81 18.43
N LEU A 102 -8.29 -28.65 18.61
CA LEU A 102 -8.33 -27.92 19.89
C LEU A 102 -9.75 -27.49 20.27
N ARG A 103 -10.60 -27.21 19.28
CA ARG A 103 -12.04 -26.92 19.47
C ARG A 103 -12.90 -28.17 19.66
N LYS A 104 -12.29 -29.36 19.72
CA LYS A 104 -12.97 -30.66 19.87
C LYS A 104 -14.03 -30.93 18.80
N MET A 105 -13.79 -30.44 17.58
CA MET A 105 -14.66 -30.71 16.43
C MET A 105 -14.65 -32.20 16.04
N PRO A 106 -15.76 -32.77 15.55
CA PRO A 106 -15.81 -34.15 15.07
C PRO A 106 -14.77 -34.46 13.99
N ALA A 107 -14.23 -35.68 13.97
CA ALA A 107 -13.11 -36.05 13.12
C ALA A 107 -13.44 -36.03 11.61
N ASP A 108 -14.67 -36.41 11.27
CA ASP A 108 -15.25 -36.34 9.92
C ASP A 108 -15.38 -34.89 9.43
N GLU A 109 -15.89 -33.98 10.28
CA GLU A 109 -15.99 -32.56 9.95
C GLU A 109 -14.59 -31.93 9.77
N ILE A 110 -13.62 -32.29 10.62
CA ILE A 110 -12.23 -31.86 10.47
C ILE A 110 -11.67 -32.31 9.12
N GLN A 111 -11.88 -33.57 8.76
CA GLN A 111 -11.39 -34.11 7.49
C GLN A 111 -11.99 -33.37 6.30
N HIS A 112 -13.31 -33.11 6.33
CA HIS A 112 -14.01 -32.35 5.30
C HIS A 112 -13.43 -30.93 5.15
N ARG A 113 -13.34 -30.17 6.24
CA ARG A 113 -12.83 -28.78 6.20
C ARG A 113 -11.36 -28.71 5.76
N VAL A 114 -10.53 -29.67 6.17
CA VAL A 114 -9.13 -29.73 5.72
C VAL A 114 -9.05 -30.01 4.22
N GLN A 115 -9.92 -30.87 3.70
CA GLN A 115 -9.97 -31.19 2.27
C GLN A 115 -10.43 -29.98 1.45
N GLU A 116 -11.47 -29.29 1.89
CA GLU A 116 -11.98 -28.06 1.27
C GLU A 116 -10.93 -26.94 1.27
N ALA A 117 -10.26 -26.69 2.41
CA ALA A 117 -9.19 -25.70 2.47
C ALA A 117 -8.00 -26.07 1.56
N ALA A 118 -7.70 -27.36 1.42
CA ALA A 118 -6.63 -27.84 0.54
C ALA A 118 -7.01 -27.76 -0.95
N GLU A 119 -8.30 -27.85 -1.27
CA GLU A 119 -8.88 -27.61 -2.59
C GLU A 119 -8.71 -26.17 -3.01
N LEU A 120 -9.25 -25.28 -2.18
CA LEU A 120 -9.26 -23.85 -2.41
C LEU A 120 -7.86 -23.28 -2.63
N LEU A 121 -6.86 -23.80 -1.92
CA LEU A 121 -5.48 -23.33 -2.01
C LEU A 121 -4.58 -24.20 -2.91
N ASN A 122 -5.15 -25.18 -3.62
CA ASN A 122 -4.43 -26.09 -4.51
C ASN A 122 -3.19 -26.73 -3.84
N ILE A 123 -3.40 -27.35 -2.67
CA ILE A 123 -2.37 -28.02 -1.86
C ILE A 123 -2.74 -29.48 -1.51
N LYS A 124 -3.72 -30.09 -2.19
CA LYS A 124 -4.16 -31.50 -1.98
C LYS A 124 -2.98 -32.47 -1.90
N GLU A 125 -2.11 -32.43 -2.90
CA GLU A 125 -0.96 -33.33 -3.04
C GLU A 125 0.13 -33.09 -1.98
N LEU A 126 0.02 -32.01 -1.22
CA LEU A 126 0.98 -31.63 -0.19
C LEU A 126 0.53 -32.09 1.21
N LEU A 127 -0.72 -32.57 1.37
CA LEU A 127 -1.31 -32.89 2.68
C LEU A 127 -0.45 -33.87 3.52
N GLY A 128 0.24 -34.81 2.87
CA GLY A 128 1.12 -35.79 3.53
C GLY A 128 2.55 -35.30 3.81
N ARG A 129 2.96 -34.15 3.27
CA ARG A 129 4.32 -33.61 3.43
C ARG A 129 4.46 -32.84 4.74
N LYS A 130 5.71 -32.64 5.20
CA LYS A 130 6.06 -31.73 6.30
C LYS A 130 6.60 -30.40 5.75
N PRO A 131 6.54 -29.28 6.51
CA PRO A 131 6.96 -27.95 6.03
C PRO A 131 8.35 -27.90 5.38
N ARG A 132 9.33 -28.62 5.93
CA ARG A 132 10.70 -28.71 5.37
C ARG A 132 10.79 -29.29 3.94
N GLN A 133 9.72 -29.90 3.44
CA GLN A 133 9.63 -30.51 2.11
C GLN A 133 8.85 -29.62 1.12
N LEU A 134 8.53 -28.38 1.52
CA LEU A 134 7.71 -27.45 0.77
C LEU A 134 8.52 -26.23 0.34
N SER A 135 8.22 -25.68 -0.84
CA SER A 135 8.71 -24.37 -1.26
C SER A 135 8.09 -23.24 -0.43
N GLY A 136 8.64 -22.02 -0.52
CA GLY A 136 8.12 -20.84 0.19
C GLY A 136 6.63 -20.59 -0.08
N GLY A 137 6.20 -20.55 -1.35
CA GLY A 137 4.79 -20.34 -1.67
C GLY A 137 3.89 -21.51 -1.28
N GLN A 138 4.41 -22.74 -1.27
CA GLN A 138 3.66 -23.88 -0.72
C GLN A 138 3.47 -23.73 0.79
N GLN A 139 4.50 -23.32 1.55
CA GLN A 139 4.36 -23.06 2.98
C GLN A 139 3.37 -21.92 3.25
N GLN A 140 3.40 -20.86 2.44
CA GLN A 140 2.45 -19.76 2.56
C GLN A 140 1.01 -20.24 2.32
N ARG A 141 0.75 -21.01 1.26
CA ARG A 141 -0.57 -21.61 1.01
C ARG A 141 -1.02 -22.50 2.16
N VAL A 142 -0.11 -23.23 2.81
CA VAL A 142 -0.43 -24.01 4.02
C VAL A 142 -0.77 -23.11 5.21
N ALA A 143 -0.07 -21.98 5.39
CA ALA A 143 -0.38 -21.01 6.43
C ALA A 143 -1.75 -20.35 6.22
N LEU A 144 -2.09 -20.00 4.97
CA LEU A 144 -3.42 -19.55 4.57
C LEU A 144 -4.47 -20.61 4.84
N ALA A 145 -4.20 -21.88 4.47
CA ALA A 145 -5.12 -23.00 4.70
C ALA A 145 -5.47 -23.14 6.18
N ARG A 146 -4.47 -22.99 7.05
CA ARG A 146 -4.66 -23.02 8.51
C ARG A 146 -5.51 -21.85 9.02
N ALA A 147 -5.46 -20.69 8.37
CA ALA A 147 -6.31 -19.55 8.71
C ALA A 147 -7.77 -19.77 8.26
N ILE A 148 -7.98 -20.18 7.00
CA ILE A 148 -9.31 -20.31 6.38
C ILE A 148 -10.12 -21.50 6.92
N VAL A 149 -9.48 -22.57 7.39
CA VAL A 149 -10.17 -23.78 7.86
C VAL A 149 -11.17 -23.51 8.99
N ARG A 150 -10.94 -22.42 9.75
CA ARG A 150 -11.82 -21.97 10.83
C ARG A 150 -13.04 -21.18 10.35
N ARG A 151 -13.04 -20.70 9.10
CA ARG A 151 -14.00 -19.75 8.53
C ARG A 151 -14.27 -18.53 9.44
N PRO A 152 -13.24 -17.78 9.84
CA PRO A 152 -13.43 -16.54 10.59
C PRO A 152 -14.07 -15.46 9.70
N ASN A 153 -14.66 -14.45 10.31
CA ASN A 153 -15.14 -13.29 9.55
C ASN A 153 -14.00 -12.31 9.19
N VAL A 154 -12.93 -12.28 9.98
CA VAL A 154 -11.79 -11.37 9.78
C VAL A 154 -10.48 -12.13 9.57
N PHE A 155 -9.77 -11.77 8.51
CA PHE A 155 -8.45 -12.28 8.14
C PHE A 155 -7.40 -11.19 8.28
N LEU A 156 -6.35 -11.47 9.05
CA LEU A 156 -5.25 -10.56 9.31
C LEU A 156 -3.96 -11.15 8.73
N LEU A 157 -3.32 -10.46 7.81
CA LEU A 157 -2.15 -10.96 7.10
C LEU A 157 -0.98 -9.99 7.28
N ASP A 158 0.09 -10.48 7.90
CA ASP A 158 1.28 -9.67 8.21
C ASP A 158 2.43 -10.03 7.25
N GLU A 159 2.65 -9.17 6.25
CA GLU A 159 3.65 -9.33 5.17
C GLU A 159 3.74 -10.76 4.59
N PRO A 160 2.62 -11.41 4.22
CA PRO A 160 2.60 -12.84 3.94
C PRO A 160 3.36 -13.22 2.65
N LEU A 161 3.67 -12.26 1.77
CA LEU A 161 4.34 -12.44 0.48
C LEU A 161 5.82 -12.02 0.47
N SER A 162 6.33 -11.52 1.59
CA SER A 162 7.70 -10.97 1.71
C SER A 162 8.80 -11.98 1.32
N ASN A 163 8.61 -13.26 1.64
CA ASN A 163 9.62 -14.31 1.44
C ASN A 163 9.54 -15.03 0.08
N LEU A 164 8.80 -14.49 -0.89
CA LEU A 164 8.60 -15.11 -2.21
C LEU A 164 9.39 -14.39 -3.33
N ASP A 165 9.68 -15.11 -4.41
CA ASP A 165 10.17 -14.49 -5.65
C ASP A 165 9.06 -13.69 -6.35
N ALA A 166 9.44 -12.82 -7.30
CA ALA A 166 8.54 -11.89 -7.96
C ALA A 166 7.39 -12.55 -8.73
N LYS A 167 7.66 -13.68 -9.42
CA LYS A 167 6.64 -14.40 -10.20
C LYS A 167 5.61 -15.02 -9.27
N LEU A 168 6.10 -15.74 -8.26
CA LEU A 168 5.23 -16.39 -7.27
C LEU A 168 4.44 -15.36 -6.45
N ARG A 169 5.04 -14.20 -6.14
CA ARG A 169 4.35 -13.08 -5.50
C ARG A 169 3.20 -12.57 -6.37
N ALA A 170 3.40 -12.39 -7.67
CA ALA A 170 2.35 -11.96 -8.59
C ALA A 170 1.18 -12.96 -8.63
N ASP A 171 1.47 -14.26 -8.78
CA ASP A 171 0.45 -15.31 -8.79
C ASP A 171 -0.33 -15.36 -7.46
N MET A 172 0.37 -15.21 -6.34
CA MET A 172 -0.25 -15.25 -5.02
C MET A 172 -1.11 -14.01 -4.73
N ARG A 173 -0.80 -12.84 -5.27
CA ARG A 173 -1.66 -11.65 -5.17
C ARG A 173 -3.04 -11.90 -5.80
N ILE A 174 -3.06 -12.48 -6.99
CA ILE A 174 -4.30 -12.87 -7.69
C ILE A 174 -5.06 -13.88 -6.82
N GLY A 175 -4.39 -14.93 -6.36
CA GLY A 175 -5.02 -15.97 -5.54
C GLY A 175 -5.58 -15.44 -4.21
N LEU A 176 -4.91 -14.48 -3.55
CA LEU A 176 -5.43 -13.86 -2.32
C LEU A 176 -6.70 -13.05 -2.58
N ARG A 177 -6.77 -12.32 -3.70
CA ARG A 177 -7.96 -11.55 -4.06
C ARG A 177 -9.13 -12.45 -4.44
N GLU A 178 -8.88 -13.52 -5.17
CA GLU A 178 -9.89 -14.54 -5.49
C GLU A 178 -10.40 -15.22 -4.21
N LEU A 179 -9.48 -15.61 -3.33
CA LEU A 179 -9.81 -16.20 -2.03
C LEU A 179 -10.71 -15.29 -1.19
N GLN A 180 -10.39 -13.99 -1.13
CA GLN A 180 -11.19 -13.02 -0.39
C GLN A 180 -12.61 -12.92 -0.96
N LYS A 181 -12.76 -12.88 -2.30
CA LYS A 181 -14.07 -12.86 -2.96
C LYS A 181 -14.88 -14.14 -2.70
N GLU A 182 -14.23 -15.29 -2.71
CA GLU A 182 -14.89 -16.58 -2.48
C GLU A 182 -15.35 -16.74 -1.03
N LEU A 183 -14.56 -16.25 -0.07
CA LEU A 183 -14.89 -16.32 1.35
C LEU A 183 -15.84 -15.21 1.82
N GLY A 184 -15.84 -14.05 1.15
CA GLY A 184 -16.63 -12.87 1.51
C GLY A 184 -16.22 -12.23 2.85
N GLY A 185 -15.08 -12.64 3.43
CA GLY A 185 -14.59 -12.11 4.70
C GLY A 185 -13.85 -10.78 4.56
N THR A 186 -13.68 -10.09 5.69
CA THR A 186 -12.90 -8.84 5.80
C THR A 186 -11.42 -9.15 5.92
N PHE A 187 -10.59 -8.58 5.04
CA PHE A 187 -9.15 -8.80 5.00
C PHE A 187 -8.40 -7.53 5.39
N VAL A 188 -7.47 -7.64 6.35
CA VAL A 188 -6.50 -6.60 6.68
C VAL A 188 -5.10 -7.11 6.38
N TYR A 189 -4.41 -6.46 5.46
CA TYR A 189 -3.14 -6.91 4.90
C TYR A 189 -2.05 -5.87 5.15
N VAL A 190 -0.95 -6.26 5.76
CA VAL A 190 0.20 -5.37 6.00
C VAL A 190 1.28 -5.62 4.97
N THR A 191 1.81 -4.56 4.37
CA THR A 191 2.97 -4.64 3.47
C THR A 191 3.76 -3.34 3.42
N HIS A 192 4.98 -3.45 2.90
CA HIS A 192 5.80 -2.33 2.45
C HIS A 192 5.86 -2.25 0.91
N ASP A 193 5.32 -3.23 0.19
CA ASP A 193 5.27 -3.25 -1.28
C ASP A 193 4.03 -2.49 -1.77
N GLN A 194 4.27 -1.40 -2.48
CA GLN A 194 3.21 -0.57 -3.03
C GLN A 194 2.46 -1.27 -4.15
N SER A 195 3.12 -2.13 -4.93
CA SER A 195 2.50 -2.91 -5.99
C SER A 195 1.45 -3.86 -5.43
N GLU A 196 1.70 -4.42 -4.24
CA GLU A 196 0.71 -5.22 -3.51
C GLU A 196 -0.51 -4.38 -3.17
N ALA A 197 -0.30 -3.24 -2.50
CA ALA A 197 -1.38 -2.31 -2.11
C ALA A 197 -2.21 -1.84 -3.31
N MET A 198 -1.55 -1.43 -4.40
CA MET A 198 -2.20 -0.88 -5.59
C MET A 198 -3.00 -1.91 -6.39
N SER A 199 -2.63 -3.18 -6.32
CA SER A 199 -3.25 -4.25 -7.13
C SER A 199 -4.38 -5.02 -6.46
N MET A 200 -4.40 -5.08 -5.12
CA MET A 200 -5.31 -5.97 -4.38
C MET A 200 -6.38 -5.23 -3.57
N ALA A 201 -6.06 -4.01 -3.11
CA ALA A 201 -6.84 -3.37 -2.06
C ALA A 201 -8.09 -2.66 -2.60
N ASP A 202 -9.16 -2.72 -1.83
CA ASP A 202 -10.31 -1.81 -1.95
C ASP A 202 -9.98 -0.46 -1.29
N GLN A 203 -9.26 -0.50 -0.16
CA GLN A 203 -8.82 0.65 0.62
C GLN A 203 -7.35 0.47 1.01
N VAL A 204 -6.55 1.51 0.86
CA VAL A 204 -5.17 1.54 1.32
C VAL A 204 -5.04 2.61 2.40
N VAL A 205 -4.50 2.23 3.55
CA VAL A 205 -4.23 3.09 4.70
C VAL A 205 -2.74 3.34 4.76
N VAL A 206 -2.32 4.54 4.35
CA VAL A 206 -0.92 4.95 4.39
C VAL A 206 -0.57 5.44 5.78
N MET A 207 0.42 4.84 6.41
CA MET A 207 0.88 5.15 7.76
C MET A 207 2.31 5.69 7.78
N ASN A 208 2.55 6.71 8.60
CA ASN A 208 3.88 7.25 8.88
C ASN A 208 4.00 7.61 10.36
N GLY A 209 5.10 7.19 11.00
CA GLY A 209 5.36 7.54 12.41
C GLY A 209 4.24 7.19 13.40
N GLY A 210 3.46 6.12 13.14
CA GLY A 210 2.33 5.73 14.00
C GLY A 210 1.00 6.42 13.70
N ILE A 211 0.97 7.31 12.70
CA ILE A 211 -0.20 8.13 12.33
C ILE A 211 -0.68 7.73 10.93
N VAL A 212 -2.00 7.66 10.73
CA VAL A 212 -2.61 7.53 9.39
C VAL A 212 -2.46 8.86 8.64
N GLN A 213 -1.78 8.81 7.51
CA GLN A 213 -1.54 9.97 6.65
C GLN A 213 -2.68 10.18 5.66
N GLN A 214 -3.22 9.08 5.15
CA GLN A 214 -4.37 9.07 4.24
C GLN A 214 -4.88 7.63 4.14
N ASP A 215 -6.19 7.46 4.20
CA ASP A 215 -6.88 6.23 3.82
C ASP A 215 -7.82 6.51 2.64
N ALA A 216 -7.65 5.77 1.54
CA ALA A 216 -8.44 5.96 0.33
C ALA A 216 -8.33 4.74 -0.60
N PRO A 217 -9.19 4.64 -1.63
CA PRO A 217 -8.96 3.72 -2.73
C PRO A 217 -7.56 3.94 -3.37
N PRO A 218 -6.89 2.89 -3.87
CA PRO A 218 -5.51 3.00 -4.34
C PRO A 218 -5.26 4.08 -5.39
N LEU A 219 -6.15 4.19 -6.38
CA LEU A 219 -6.02 5.20 -7.45
C LEU A 219 -6.19 6.62 -6.93
N ASP A 220 -6.97 6.82 -5.86
CA ASP A 220 -7.18 8.13 -5.27
C ASP A 220 -5.95 8.57 -4.47
N LEU A 221 -5.30 7.66 -3.73
CA LEU A 221 -3.99 7.94 -3.11
C LEU A 221 -2.96 8.40 -4.14
N TYR A 222 -2.92 7.72 -5.30
CA TYR A 222 -1.95 8.01 -6.34
C TYR A 222 -2.21 9.37 -7.00
N ARG A 223 -3.48 9.64 -7.34
CA ARG A 223 -3.91 10.82 -8.11
C ARG A 223 -4.17 12.06 -7.27
N ARG A 224 -4.48 11.90 -5.99
CA ARG A 224 -4.87 12.94 -5.03
C ARG A 224 -4.24 12.64 -3.66
N PRO A 225 -2.90 12.64 -3.56
CA PRO A 225 -2.23 12.49 -2.28
C PRO A 225 -2.60 13.69 -1.38
N ALA A 226 -2.95 13.41 -0.13
CA ALA A 226 -3.39 14.42 0.83
C ALA A 226 -2.23 15.30 1.34
N ASN A 227 -1.00 14.80 1.29
CA ASN A 227 0.19 15.52 1.72
C ASN A 227 1.44 15.07 0.95
N ARG A 228 2.53 15.82 1.14
CA ARG A 228 3.84 15.59 0.50
C ARG A 228 4.41 14.21 0.80
N PHE A 229 4.18 13.67 2.01
CA PHE A 229 4.64 12.34 2.36
C PHE A 229 3.95 11.28 1.49
N VAL A 230 2.62 11.28 1.40
CA VAL A 230 1.90 10.31 0.56
C VAL A 230 2.31 10.46 -0.90
N ALA A 231 2.48 11.70 -1.37
CA ALA A 231 2.92 11.99 -2.74
C ALA A 231 4.30 11.41 -3.06
N GLY A 232 5.26 11.59 -2.14
CA GLY A 232 6.63 11.07 -2.27
C GLY A 232 6.77 9.59 -1.93
N PHE A 233 5.80 8.99 -1.25
CA PHE A 233 5.85 7.59 -0.84
C PHE A 233 5.14 6.65 -1.81
N VAL A 234 3.98 7.04 -2.35
CA VAL A 234 3.16 6.19 -3.24
C VAL A 234 3.53 6.45 -4.70
N GLY A 235 3.93 5.43 -5.46
CA GLY A 235 4.40 5.45 -6.84
C GLY A 235 5.83 4.92 -6.99
N THR A 236 6.07 4.16 -8.06
CA THR A 236 7.42 3.71 -8.45
C THR A 236 7.64 3.98 -9.95
N PRO A 237 8.54 4.90 -10.34
CA PRO A 237 9.28 5.84 -9.48
C PRO A 237 8.35 6.81 -8.72
N THR A 238 8.88 7.41 -7.65
CA THR A 238 8.11 8.31 -6.79
C THR A 238 7.87 9.67 -7.45
N MET A 239 6.98 10.49 -6.88
CA MET A 239 6.73 11.85 -7.39
C MET A 239 8.00 12.71 -7.30
N ASN A 240 8.27 13.48 -8.35
CA ASN A 240 9.28 14.53 -8.32
C ASN A 240 8.77 15.67 -7.43
N LEU A 241 9.56 16.09 -6.44
CA LEU A 241 9.19 17.14 -5.49
C LEU A 241 10.23 18.26 -5.53
N VAL A 242 9.80 19.48 -5.86
CA VAL A 242 10.66 20.66 -6.01
C VAL A 242 10.10 21.80 -5.19
N THR A 243 10.91 22.50 -4.40
CA THR A 243 10.48 23.67 -3.61
C THR A 243 10.71 24.95 -4.41
N GLY A 244 9.77 25.89 -4.31
CA GLY A 244 9.81 27.17 -5.03
C GLY A 244 8.57 28.00 -4.77
N SER A 245 8.27 28.92 -5.69
CA SER A 245 7.09 29.77 -5.63
C SER A 245 6.29 29.65 -6.92
N LEU A 246 4.97 29.70 -6.82
CA LEU A 246 4.05 29.74 -7.95
C LEU A 246 3.53 31.16 -8.16
N GLY A 247 3.67 31.69 -9.36
CA GLY A 247 3.04 32.94 -9.80
C GLY A 247 1.56 32.78 -10.14
N ASP A 248 0.83 33.89 -10.18
CA ASP A 248 -0.56 33.95 -10.66
C ASP A 248 -0.70 33.67 -12.17
N ASP A 249 0.40 33.79 -12.91
CA ASP A 249 0.57 33.38 -14.29
C ASP A 249 0.75 31.84 -14.48
N GLY A 250 0.80 31.08 -13.38
CA GLY A 250 0.98 29.63 -13.39
C GLY A 250 2.42 29.17 -13.63
N LEU A 251 3.40 30.08 -13.61
CA LEU A 251 4.82 29.75 -13.62
C LEU A 251 5.28 29.34 -12.21
N PHE A 252 5.92 28.19 -12.11
CA PHE A 252 6.61 27.78 -10.90
C PHE A 252 8.09 28.08 -11.04
N ALA A 253 8.65 28.83 -10.10
CA ALA A 253 9.99 29.40 -10.21
C ALA A 253 10.78 29.29 -8.91
N GLY A 254 12.10 29.35 -9.07
CA GLY A 254 13.07 29.52 -8.00
C GLY A 254 14.23 30.39 -8.49
N ASP A 255 15.39 30.21 -7.86
CA ASP A 255 16.53 31.09 -8.11
C ASP A 255 17.14 30.84 -9.51
N GLY A 256 16.78 31.68 -10.49
CA GLY A 256 17.28 31.63 -11.86
C GLY A 256 16.65 30.57 -12.77
N TRP A 257 15.48 30.02 -12.42
CA TRP A 257 14.75 29.05 -13.25
C TRP A 257 13.23 29.21 -13.12
N SER A 258 12.51 28.81 -14.16
CA SER A 258 11.04 28.82 -14.22
C SER A 258 10.50 27.65 -15.05
N VAL A 259 9.34 27.11 -14.69
CA VAL A 259 8.66 26.03 -15.42
C VAL A 259 7.15 26.29 -15.44
N PRO A 260 6.49 26.25 -16.61
CA PRO A 260 5.04 26.32 -16.70
C PRO A 260 4.38 25.08 -16.07
N THR A 261 3.47 25.29 -15.14
CA THR A 261 2.75 24.19 -14.47
C THR A 261 1.38 23.90 -15.05
N GLY A 262 0.80 24.86 -15.80
CA GLY A 262 -0.60 24.84 -16.18
C GLY A 262 -1.56 24.96 -14.99
N TRP A 263 -1.05 25.33 -13.81
CA TRP A 263 -1.87 25.64 -12.65
C TRP A 263 -2.59 26.97 -12.88
N SER A 264 -3.86 27.03 -12.49
CA SER A 264 -4.65 28.26 -12.47
C SER A 264 -5.06 28.52 -11.02
N GLY A 265 -4.79 29.70 -10.50
CA GLY A 265 -5.05 30.00 -9.10
C GLY A 265 -4.23 31.18 -8.59
N PRO A 266 -4.34 31.51 -7.30
CA PRO A 266 -3.53 32.57 -6.70
C PRO A 266 -2.04 32.18 -6.70
N SER A 267 -1.18 33.18 -6.57
CA SER A 267 0.23 32.96 -6.31
C SER A 267 0.44 32.28 -4.95
N HIS A 268 1.43 31.40 -4.87
CA HIS A 268 1.83 30.75 -3.63
C HIS A 268 3.34 30.89 -3.43
N GLU A 269 3.75 31.47 -2.30
CA GLU A 269 5.17 31.49 -1.90
C GLU A 269 5.51 30.23 -1.09
N ASN A 270 6.75 29.76 -1.18
CA ASN A 270 7.26 28.64 -0.37
C ASN A 270 6.36 27.40 -0.44
N VAL A 271 6.11 26.91 -1.66
CA VAL A 271 5.35 25.68 -1.92
C VAL A 271 6.25 24.61 -2.53
N THR A 272 5.86 23.35 -2.35
CA THR A 272 6.46 22.22 -3.03
C THR A 272 5.61 21.84 -4.24
N LEU A 273 6.16 21.96 -5.45
CA LEU A 273 5.59 21.39 -6.67
C LEU A 273 5.85 19.88 -6.71
N GLY A 274 4.79 19.14 -6.98
CA GLY A 274 4.82 17.70 -7.21
C GLY A 274 4.40 17.32 -8.62
N VAL A 275 5.21 16.52 -9.32
CA VAL A 275 4.88 15.99 -10.65
C VAL A 275 5.25 14.52 -10.75
N ARG A 276 4.30 13.68 -11.19
CA ARG A 276 4.57 12.25 -11.41
C ARG A 276 5.52 12.05 -12.58
N PRO A 277 6.42 11.04 -12.56
CA PRO A 277 7.34 10.79 -13.67
C PRO A 277 6.66 10.68 -15.04
N GLU A 278 5.50 10.04 -15.13
CA GLU A 278 4.74 9.90 -16.38
C GLU A 278 4.04 11.18 -16.85
N ASP A 279 3.96 12.20 -15.98
CA ASP A 279 3.37 13.52 -16.27
C ASP A 279 4.44 14.58 -16.59
N VAL A 280 5.73 14.22 -16.51
CA VAL A 280 6.86 15.02 -17.00
C VAL A 280 7.02 14.80 -18.51
N THR A 281 7.08 15.87 -19.28
CA THR A 281 7.43 15.83 -20.70
C THR A 281 8.83 16.38 -20.91
N LEU A 282 9.68 15.63 -21.59
CA LEU A 282 11.01 16.09 -21.99
C LEU A 282 11.02 16.43 -23.49
N SER A 283 11.80 17.42 -23.88
CA SER A 283 12.00 17.80 -25.28
C SER A 283 13.47 18.15 -25.53
N PRO A 284 14.10 17.66 -26.62
CA PRO A 284 15.50 17.98 -26.92
C PRO A 284 15.74 19.48 -27.06
N GLY A 285 16.90 19.95 -26.60
CA GLY A 285 17.36 21.32 -26.79
C GLY A 285 17.50 22.11 -25.49
N THR A 286 17.76 23.41 -25.64
CA THR A 286 17.93 24.36 -24.54
C THR A 286 16.81 25.39 -24.54
N GLY A 287 16.48 25.89 -23.35
CA GLY A 287 15.48 26.93 -23.11
C GLY A 287 15.79 27.67 -21.80
N GLU A 288 14.83 28.46 -21.32
CA GLU A 288 14.96 29.24 -20.07
C GLU A 288 15.37 28.36 -18.89
N THR A 289 14.72 27.20 -18.77
CA THR A 289 15.17 26.12 -17.88
C THR A 289 15.57 24.93 -18.73
N SER A 290 16.87 24.64 -18.74
CA SER A 290 17.45 23.46 -19.40
C SER A 290 17.99 22.49 -18.36
N GLY A 291 17.91 21.21 -18.67
CA GLY A 291 18.50 20.13 -17.89
C GLY A 291 19.39 19.25 -18.74
N ARG A 292 20.25 18.46 -18.08
CA ARG A 292 21.17 17.53 -18.74
C ARG A 292 20.83 16.10 -18.34
N VAL A 293 20.60 15.24 -19.32
CA VAL A 293 20.31 13.82 -19.09
C VAL A 293 21.50 13.16 -18.41
N ARG A 294 21.28 12.58 -17.23
CA ARG A 294 22.31 11.85 -16.46
C ARG A 294 22.27 10.36 -16.72
N MET A 295 21.06 9.81 -16.87
CA MET A 295 20.83 8.38 -16.98
C MET A 295 19.56 8.11 -17.77
N VAL A 296 19.62 7.07 -18.59
CA VAL A 296 18.46 6.51 -19.28
C VAL A 296 18.44 5.02 -18.99
N GLU A 297 17.41 4.56 -18.30
CA GLU A 297 17.19 3.15 -18.00
C GLU A 297 16.03 2.64 -18.86
N ARG A 298 16.30 1.68 -19.75
CA ARG A 298 15.29 1.10 -20.64
C ARG A 298 14.75 -0.19 -20.02
N LEU A 299 13.47 -0.21 -19.67
CA LEU A 299 12.78 -1.28 -18.93
C LEU A 299 11.82 -2.09 -19.82
N GLY A 300 12.13 -2.18 -21.11
CA GLY A 300 11.32 -2.89 -22.11
C GLY A 300 10.20 -2.01 -22.66
N ILE A 301 9.11 -1.81 -21.90
CA ILE A 301 7.93 -1.05 -22.36
C ILE A 301 7.97 0.43 -22.01
N GLU A 302 8.97 0.86 -21.27
CA GLU A 302 9.17 2.24 -20.82
C GLU A 302 10.65 2.55 -20.68
N ALA A 303 10.99 3.83 -20.68
CA ALA A 303 12.29 4.31 -20.26
C ALA A 303 12.13 5.26 -19.06
N ILE A 304 13.02 5.12 -18.08
CA ILE A 304 13.17 6.05 -16.96
C ILE A 304 14.36 6.95 -17.25
N VAL A 305 14.10 8.25 -17.39
CA VAL A 305 15.09 9.27 -17.73
C VAL A 305 15.32 10.14 -16.51
N VAL A 306 16.56 10.15 -16.00
CA VAL A 306 16.97 11.05 -14.91
C VAL A 306 17.73 12.23 -15.50
N THR A 307 17.22 13.44 -15.26
CA THR A 307 17.75 14.68 -15.81
C THR A 307 18.12 15.65 -14.70
N ALA A 308 19.34 16.18 -14.72
CA ALA A 308 19.77 17.24 -13.80
C ALA A 308 19.26 18.59 -14.29
N PHE A 309 18.39 19.24 -13.53
CA PHE A 309 17.97 20.63 -13.71
C PHE A 309 18.61 21.54 -12.64
N PRO A 310 18.55 22.88 -12.79
CA PRO A 310 19.03 23.82 -11.76
C PRO A 310 18.39 23.62 -10.38
N PHE A 311 17.21 23.02 -10.32
CA PHE A 311 16.45 22.75 -9.10
C PHE A 311 16.52 21.30 -8.61
N GLY A 312 17.40 20.49 -9.19
CA GLY A 312 17.65 19.10 -8.78
C GLY A 312 17.40 18.08 -9.89
N ASP A 313 17.56 16.80 -9.53
CA ASP A 313 17.32 15.69 -10.44
C ASP A 313 15.80 15.46 -10.59
N ILE A 314 15.35 15.37 -11.83
CA ILE A 314 13.98 15.02 -12.19
C ILE A 314 13.95 13.68 -12.92
N VAL A 315 13.00 12.84 -12.52
CA VAL A 315 12.73 11.55 -13.13
C VAL A 315 11.52 11.69 -14.05
N ALA A 316 11.70 11.36 -15.33
CA ALA A 316 10.61 11.24 -16.29
C ALA A 316 10.43 9.78 -16.71
N ARG A 317 9.18 9.35 -16.89
CA ARG A 317 8.85 8.07 -17.53
C ARG A 317 8.41 8.37 -18.95
N THR A 318 9.14 7.83 -19.92
CA THR A 318 8.94 8.08 -21.36
C THR A 318 8.73 6.77 -22.11
N ASP A 319 8.43 6.89 -23.40
CA ASP A 319 8.43 5.77 -24.34
C ASP A 319 9.83 5.09 -24.39
N PRO A 320 9.90 3.75 -24.52
CA PRO A 320 11.18 3.03 -24.54
C PRO A 320 12.05 3.36 -25.75
N ASP A 321 11.47 3.84 -26.85
CA ASP A 321 12.19 4.22 -28.08
C ASP A 321 12.62 5.69 -28.06
N THR A 322 12.70 6.30 -26.88
CA THR A 322 13.16 7.68 -26.73
C THR A 322 14.59 7.90 -27.25
N ASP A 323 14.80 9.02 -27.93
CA ASP A 323 16.09 9.47 -28.50
C ASP A 323 16.97 10.25 -27.48
N PHE A 324 16.65 10.17 -26.19
CA PHE A 324 17.46 10.83 -25.16
C PHE A 324 18.70 9.99 -24.89
N ASP A 325 19.87 10.60 -25.11
CA ASP A 325 21.17 10.04 -24.74
C ASP A 325 21.72 10.72 -23.49
N THR A 326 22.51 9.97 -22.72
CA THR A 326 23.25 10.54 -21.58
C THR A 326 24.11 11.72 -22.04
N GLY A 327 23.98 12.85 -21.36
CA GLY A 327 24.67 14.10 -21.67
C GLY A 327 23.90 15.05 -22.61
N ALA A 328 22.77 14.62 -23.19
CA ALA A 328 21.92 15.49 -24.00
C ALA A 328 21.30 16.61 -23.15
N ASP A 329 21.18 17.80 -23.74
CA ASP A 329 20.45 18.92 -23.16
C ASP A 329 18.96 18.81 -23.54
N VAL A 330 18.09 18.97 -22.54
CA VAL A 330 16.64 18.87 -22.68
C VAL A 330 15.94 20.00 -21.93
N THR A 331 14.72 20.30 -22.35
CA THR A 331 13.78 21.14 -21.61
C THR A 331 12.68 20.29 -20.98
N MET A 332 12.05 20.81 -19.92
CA MET A 332 10.97 20.15 -19.19
C MET A 332 9.65 20.88 -19.38
N GLY A 333 8.58 20.10 -19.55
CA GLY A 333 7.20 20.55 -19.40
C GLY A 333 6.44 19.63 -18.45
N ILE A 334 5.27 20.10 -18.04
CA ILE A 334 4.35 19.36 -17.17
C ILE A 334 3.03 19.20 -17.91
N ARG A 335 2.49 17.98 -17.94
CA ARG A 335 1.18 17.73 -18.54
C ARG A 335 0.09 18.55 -17.84
N ALA A 336 -0.76 19.22 -18.61
CA ALA A 336 -1.81 20.10 -18.08
C ALA A 336 -2.70 19.38 -17.04
N GLY A 337 -2.96 20.06 -15.91
CA GLY A 337 -3.79 19.54 -14.82
C GLY A 337 -3.14 18.42 -13.99
N LYS A 338 -1.83 18.15 -14.17
CA LYS A 338 -1.09 17.10 -13.46
C LYS A 338 -0.12 17.61 -12.41
N ALA A 339 0.06 18.92 -12.31
CA ALA A 339 0.79 19.53 -11.20
C ALA A 339 0.04 19.31 -9.88
N HIS A 340 0.81 19.05 -8.83
CA HIS A 340 0.37 19.06 -7.44
C HIS A 340 1.13 20.15 -6.70
N LEU A 341 0.47 20.82 -5.76
CA LEU A 341 1.13 21.77 -4.86
C LEU A 341 0.91 21.33 -3.43
N PHE A 342 1.96 21.45 -2.63
CA PHE A 342 1.92 21.20 -1.20
C PHE A 342 2.48 22.42 -0.48
N ASP A 343 1.85 22.80 0.62
CA ASP A 343 2.40 23.82 1.51
C ASP A 343 3.73 23.33 2.10
N SER A 344 4.80 24.14 2.08
CA SER A 344 6.11 23.63 2.51
C SER A 344 6.26 23.50 4.03
N GLY A 345 5.42 24.21 4.80
CA GLY A 345 5.44 24.17 6.26
C GLY A 345 4.71 22.95 6.82
N SER A 346 3.42 22.84 6.50
CA SER A 346 2.55 21.72 6.90
C SER A 346 2.80 20.45 6.10
N GLY A 347 3.14 20.58 4.82
CA GLY A 347 3.20 19.46 3.88
C GLY A 347 1.84 19.09 3.26
N ASP A 348 0.76 19.77 3.63
CA ASP A 348 -0.58 19.46 3.16
C ASP A 348 -0.78 19.84 1.69
N ALA A 349 -1.57 19.04 0.98
CA ALA A 349 -1.91 19.31 -0.41
C ALA A 349 -2.80 20.55 -0.51
N LEU A 350 -2.42 21.47 -1.40
CA LEU A 350 -3.25 22.61 -1.75
C LEU A 350 -4.38 22.17 -2.69
N PRO A 351 -5.60 22.72 -2.53
CA PRO A 351 -6.74 22.34 -3.35
C PRO A 351 -6.47 22.64 -4.82
N ARG A 352 -6.77 21.68 -5.69
CA ARG A 352 -6.78 21.92 -7.13
C ARG A 352 -7.92 22.86 -7.45
N THR A 353 -7.63 23.99 -8.06
CA THR A 353 -8.65 24.78 -8.74
C THR A 353 -9.17 23.92 -9.89
N GLU A 354 -10.40 23.40 -9.78
CA GLU A 354 -11.00 22.67 -10.89
C GLU A 354 -11.01 23.62 -12.10
N MET A 355 -10.34 23.22 -13.19
CA MET A 355 -10.53 23.89 -14.47
C MET A 355 -12.04 23.89 -14.73
N ALA A 356 -12.63 25.09 -14.81
CA ALA A 356 -14.01 25.27 -15.18
C ALA A 356 -14.28 24.37 -16.39
N LYS A 357 -15.25 23.46 -16.26
CA LYS A 357 -15.70 22.61 -17.36
C LYS A 357 -15.98 23.54 -18.54
N GLU A 358 -15.08 23.59 -19.53
CA GLU A 358 -15.40 24.21 -20.80
C GLU A 358 -16.65 23.50 -21.31
N GLY A 359 -17.68 24.32 -21.53
CA GLY A 359 -19.00 23.87 -21.89
C GLY A 359 -18.90 22.93 -23.08
N ARG A 360 -19.47 21.74 -22.93
CA ARG A 360 -19.95 20.99 -24.09
C ARG A 360 -21.00 21.89 -24.76
N HIS A 361 -20.59 22.60 -25.80
CA HIS A 361 -21.53 23.16 -26.74
C HIS A 361 -22.15 21.99 -27.52
N VAL A 362 -23.45 21.81 -27.23
CA VAL A 362 -24.57 21.24 -28.01
C VAL A 362 -24.22 20.16 -29.03
#